data_AF-A0A0Q5PH28-F1
#
_entry.id   AF-A0A0Q5PH28-F1
#
_cell.length_a   1.000
_cell.length_b   1.000
_cell.length_c   1.000
_cell.angle_alpha   90.00
_cell.angle_beta   90.00
_cell.angle_gamma   90.00
#
_symmetry.space_group_name_H-M   'P 1'
#
loop_
_entity.id
_entity.type
_entity.pdbx_description
1 polymer ?
#
loop_
_entity_poly.entity_id
_entity_poly.type
_entity_poly.pdbx_seq_one_letter_code
_entity_poly.pdbx_strand_id
1 'polypeptide(L)'
;MNWRLFEVPGIDLDSIDIPVVKLPDGRLPNKEVIDNLVARVLANVDALGAKLPVDQADAIRSDLALMSFDPNLVQPQFSEPHLGQDRYGTQFYIRPCAAILPDDIDAGSEDVASPLQKMLLGFSNTMMPDRAVPVIKAEFRDHLEDGRTRELIGGNAFFTPAEFVAADHHIEGVFDEFGQFSGWVAVYNRAAVDHVIAWPGSTGRPTDCGPFRIKFAYLQGRMSESRLPPAEYSHISQKLNRIGGLYVYRDGIRILPYGNSDFDF
;
A
#
# COMPACT_ATOMS: atom_id res chain seq x y z
N MET A 1 19.55 5.65 10.04
CA MET A 1 19.88 4.38 10.71
C MET A 1 20.24 3.37 9.63
N ASN A 2 21.38 2.68 9.75
CA ASN A 2 21.76 1.61 8.81
C ASN A 2 21.45 0.26 9.45
N TRP A 3 20.53 -0.50 8.86
CA TRP A 3 20.03 -1.75 9.45
C TRP A 3 21.07 -2.86 9.49
N ARG A 4 22.10 -2.81 8.63
CA ARG A 4 23.18 -3.81 8.58
C ARG A 4 23.91 -3.97 9.91
N LEU A 5 23.98 -2.91 10.73
CA LEU A 5 24.58 -2.98 12.07
C LEU A 5 23.90 -4.00 12.99
N PHE A 6 22.61 -4.26 12.81
CA PHE A 6 21.82 -5.21 13.60
C PHE A 6 21.91 -6.64 13.07
N GLU A 7 22.48 -6.84 11.89
CA GLU A 7 22.60 -8.14 11.24
C GLU A 7 23.97 -8.80 11.51
N VAL A 8 24.92 -8.06 12.09
CA VAL A 8 26.28 -8.54 12.35
C VAL A 8 26.30 -9.46 13.57
N PRO A 9 26.69 -10.74 13.41
CA PRO A 9 26.80 -11.66 14.55
C PRO A 9 27.86 -11.19 15.56
N GLY A 10 27.54 -11.26 16.84
CA GLY A 10 28.50 -10.92 17.93
C GLY A 10 28.61 -9.44 18.27
N ILE A 11 27.78 -8.58 17.66
CA ILE A 11 27.57 -7.20 18.11
C ILE A 11 26.34 -7.16 19.02
N ASP A 12 26.53 -6.72 20.26
CA ASP A 12 25.43 -6.50 21.19
C ASP A 12 24.68 -5.20 20.84
N LEU A 13 23.37 -5.15 21.08
CA LEU A 13 22.55 -3.96 20.84
C LEU A 13 23.07 -2.72 21.57
N ASP A 14 23.62 -2.91 22.78
CA ASP A 14 24.20 -1.84 23.60
C ASP A 14 25.49 -1.25 23.00
N SER A 15 26.09 -1.93 22.03
CA SER A 15 27.28 -1.45 21.30
C SER A 15 26.93 -0.57 20.09
N ILE A 16 25.65 -0.50 19.69
CA ILE A 16 25.19 0.24 18.52
C ILE A 16 24.66 1.60 18.97
N ASP A 17 25.30 2.70 18.51
CA ASP A 17 24.76 4.05 18.72
C ASP A 17 23.69 4.35 17.67
N ILE A 18 22.46 4.62 18.11
CA ILE A 18 21.39 5.16 17.27
C ILE A 18 21.33 6.66 17.56
N PRO A 19 21.95 7.51 16.72
CA PRO A 19 22.05 8.92 17.03
C PRO A 19 20.68 9.59 16.91
N VAL A 20 20.28 10.24 18.00
CA VAL A 20 19.06 11.05 18.08
C VAL A 20 19.44 12.49 18.35
N VAL A 21 18.70 13.42 17.76
CA VAL A 21 18.80 14.86 18.00
C VAL A 21 17.39 15.43 18.19
N LYS A 22 17.26 16.33 19.17
CA LYS A 22 16.04 17.12 19.35
C LYS A 22 16.27 18.51 18.79
N LEU A 23 15.38 18.95 17.91
CA LEU A 23 15.41 20.30 17.33
C LEU A 23 14.33 21.18 17.97
N PRO A 24 14.47 22.52 17.93
CA PRO A 24 13.40 23.43 18.31
C PRO A 24 12.13 23.23 17.47
N ASP A 25 10.99 23.57 18.05
CA ASP A 25 9.69 23.40 17.39
C ASP A 25 9.62 24.11 16.04
N GLY A 26 8.95 23.48 15.08
CA GLY A 26 8.76 23.98 13.72
C GLY A 26 10.01 23.93 12.81
N ARG A 27 11.17 23.48 13.32
CA ARG A 27 12.40 23.37 12.52
C ARG A 27 12.65 21.95 12.03
N LEU A 28 12.96 21.84 10.75
CA LEU A 28 13.43 20.59 10.15
C LEU A 28 14.96 20.49 10.26
N PRO A 29 15.53 19.27 10.29
CA PRO A 29 16.98 19.08 10.19
C PRO A 29 17.50 19.66 8.87
N ASN A 30 18.58 20.43 8.95
CA ASN A 30 19.33 20.88 7.78
C ASN A 30 20.46 19.89 7.44
N LYS A 31 21.20 20.16 6.37
CA LYS A 31 22.34 19.33 5.96
C LYS A 31 23.38 19.11 7.07
N GLU A 32 23.69 20.15 7.84
CA GLU A 32 24.67 20.08 8.94
C GLU A 32 24.22 19.10 10.05
N VAL A 33 22.93 19.13 10.41
CA VAL A 33 22.36 18.17 11.36
C VAL A 33 22.47 16.74 10.84
N ILE A 34 22.15 16.52 9.55
CA ILE A 34 22.30 15.20 8.93
C ILE A 34 23.75 14.74 8.95
N ASP A 35 24.70 15.60 8.60
CA ASP A 35 26.13 15.29 8.60
C ASP A 35 26.65 14.95 9.99
N ASN A 36 26.17 15.64 11.02
CA ASN A 36 26.50 15.32 12.41
C ASN A 36 26.00 13.92 12.80
N LEU A 37 24.75 13.60 12.47
CA LEU A 37 24.18 12.28 12.74
C LEU A 37 24.95 11.18 11.99
N VAL A 38 25.29 11.41 10.72
CA VAL A 38 26.11 10.48 9.91
C VAL A 38 27.49 10.29 10.54
N ALA A 39 28.16 11.37 10.94
CA ALA A 39 29.48 11.32 11.57
C ALA A 39 29.46 10.51 12.88
N ARG A 40 28.38 10.59 13.66
CA ARG A 40 28.21 9.77 14.88
C ARG A 40 28.07 8.28 14.55
N VAL A 41 27.29 7.92 13.52
CA VAL A 41 27.21 6.52 13.07
C VAL A 41 28.57 6.03 12.59
N LEU A 42 29.30 6.84 11.82
CA LEU A 42 30.65 6.49 11.34
C LEU A 42 31.64 6.28 12.50
N ALA A 43 31.60 7.13 13.52
CA ALA A 43 32.42 6.96 14.72
C ALA A 43 32.06 5.68 15.49
N ASN A 44 30.78 5.31 15.55
CA ASN A 44 30.36 4.04 16.14
C ASN A 44 30.85 2.83 15.32
N VAL A 45 30.77 2.90 13.98
CA VAL A 45 31.34 1.91 13.06
C VAL A 45 32.85 1.75 13.28
N ASP A 46 33.59 2.86 13.43
CA ASP A 46 35.02 2.85 13.75
C ASP A 46 35.29 2.18 15.11
N ALA A 47 34.49 2.51 16.13
CA ALA A 47 34.64 1.99 17.49
C ALA A 47 34.34 0.49 17.61
N LEU A 48 33.47 -0.06 16.77
CA LEU A 48 33.21 -1.50 16.70
C LEU A 48 34.45 -2.29 16.27
N GLY A 49 35.35 -1.66 15.49
CA GLY A 49 36.65 -2.20 15.13
C GLY A 49 36.56 -3.62 14.56
N ALA A 50 37.36 -4.54 15.10
CA ALA A 50 37.42 -5.93 14.66
C ALA A 50 36.13 -6.74 14.85
N LYS A 51 35.14 -6.24 15.61
CA LYS A 51 33.82 -6.90 15.73
C LYS A 51 32.99 -6.75 14.45
N LEU A 52 33.29 -5.75 13.62
CA LEU A 52 32.61 -5.50 12.37
C LEU A 52 33.52 -5.91 11.20
N PRO A 53 33.14 -6.88 10.38
CA PRO A 53 33.89 -7.25 9.17
C PRO A 53 34.11 -6.04 8.25
N VAL A 54 35.29 -5.96 7.64
CA VAL A 54 35.73 -4.80 6.83
C VAL A 54 34.77 -4.53 5.67
N ASP A 55 34.32 -5.59 4.99
CA ASP A 55 33.37 -5.52 3.88
C ASP A 55 32.02 -4.92 4.31
N GLN A 56 31.53 -5.28 5.51
CA GLN A 56 30.30 -4.71 6.06
C GLN A 56 30.50 -3.25 6.49
N ALA A 57 31.63 -2.92 7.10
CA ALA A 57 31.98 -1.55 7.44
C ALA A 57 32.02 -0.65 6.20
N ASP A 58 32.67 -1.11 5.13
CA ASP A 58 32.76 -0.38 3.86
C ASP A 58 31.39 -0.21 3.19
N ALA A 59 30.53 -1.22 3.25
CA ALA A 59 29.16 -1.14 2.76
C ALA A 59 28.33 -0.11 3.55
N ILE A 60 28.43 -0.10 4.89
CA ILE A 60 27.75 0.89 5.74
C ILE A 60 28.24 2.31 5.42
N ARG A 61 29.56 2.51 5.27
CA ARG A 61 30.13 3.82 4.89
C ARG A 61 29.62 4.28 3.53
N SER A 62 29.57 3.37 2.57
CA SER A 62 29.08 3.65 1.21
C SER A 62 27.60 4.08 1.22
N ASP A 63 26.75 3.39 1.99
CA ASP A 63 25.35 3.79 2.16
C ASP A 63 25.22 5.17 2.83
N LEU A 64 25.98 5.41 3.91
CA LEU A 64 25.92 6.66 4.65
C LEU A 64 26.39 7.86 3.80
N ALA A 65 27.31 7.65 2.86
CA ALA A 65 27.72 8.68 1.90
C ALA A 65 26.58 9.13 0.98
N LEU A 66 25.53 8.31 0.79
CA LEU A 66 24.34 8.68 0.00
C LEU A 66 23.39 9.63 0.76
N MET A 67 23.57 9.81 2.07
CA MET A 67 22.77 10.73 2.89
C MET A 67 23.24 12.18 2.73
N SER A 68 23.30 12.65 1.48
CA SER A 68 23.87 13.94 1.08
C SER A 68 22.83 15.02 0.77
N PHE A 69 21.62 14.93 1.35
CA PHE A 69 20.51 15.86 1.07
C PHE A 69 20.17 16.75 2.28
N ASP A 70 19.46 17.85 2.01
CA ASP A 70 18.94 18.75 3.04
C ASP A 70 17.41 18.63 3.14
N PRO A 71 16.87 18.08 4.24
CA PRO A 71 15.42 17.99 4.45
C PRO A 71 14.69 19.33 4.37
N ASN A 72 15.30 20.46 4.79
CA ASN A 72 14.70 21.79 4.65
C ASN A 72 14.52 22.21 3.19
N LEU A 73 15.35 21.71 2.27
CA LEU A 73 15.25 22.01 0.85
C LEU A 73 14.31 21.05 0.12
N VAL A 74 14.15 19.83 0.62
CA VAL A 74 13.28 18.80 0.01
C VAL A 74 11.82 18.97 0.43
N GLN A 75 11.55 19.26 1.71
CA GLN A 75 10.18 19.31 2.24
C GLN A 75 9.23 20.27 1.51
N PRO A 76 9.65 21.50 1.13
CA PRO A 76 8.77 22.40 0.40
C PRO A 76 8.36 21.91 -0.99
N GLN A 77 9.02 20.88 -1.52
CA GLN A 77 8.72 20.29 -2.84
C GLN A 77 7.58 19.27 -2.76
N PHE A 78 7.26 18.76 -1.57
CA PHE A 78 6.18 17.81 -1.39
C PHE A 78 4.82 18.53 -1.38
N SER A 79 3.85 17.94 -2.08
CA SER A 79 2.45 18.16 -1.74
C SER A 79 2.15 17.51 -0.38
N GLU A 80 1.06 17.92 0.29
CA GLU A 80 0.63 17.34 1.58
C GLU A 80 0.72 15.81 1.60
N PRO A 81 1.22 15.17 2.67
CA PRO A 81 1.69 15.76 3.93
C PRO A 81 3.18 16.17 3.89
N HIS A 82 3.50 17.34 4.46
CA HIS A 82 4.88 17.77 4.74
C HIS A 82 5.05 18.16 6.22
N LEU A 83 6.29 18.15 6.72
CA LEU A 83 6.61 18.61 8.08
C LEU A 83 7.07 20.08 8.08
N GLY A 84 6.99 20.73 9.25
CA GLY A 84 7.36 22.14 9.46
C GLY A 84 6.14 23.05 9.64
N GLN A 85 6.37 24.30 10.03
CA GLN A 85 5.31 25.33 10.18
C GLN A 85 4.09 24.84 10.99
N ASP A 86 4.33 24.39 12.23
CA ASP A 86 3.32 23.87 13.18
C ASP A 86 2.65 22.54 12.81
N ARG A 87 3.10 21.88 11.73
CA ARG A 87 2.66 20.52 11.38
C ARG A 87 3.45 19.47 12.12
N TYR A 88 2.77 18.37 12.43
CA TYR A 88 3.33 17.23 13.17
C TYR A 88 3.06 15.92 12.44
N GLY A 89 3.89 14.93 12.73
CA GLY A 89 3.80 13.60 12.13
C GLY A 89 5.17 12.93 12.16
N THR A 90 5.23 11.78 11.50
CA THR A 90 6.47 11.01 11.35
C THR A 90 6.79 10.89 9.88
N GLN A 91 8.04 11.20 9.51
CA GLN A 91 8.54 11.00 8.17
C GLN A 91 9.86 10.25 8.20
N PHE A 92 10.05 9.38 7.20
CA PHE A 92 11.26 8.59 7.03
C PHE A 92 11.91 8.95 5.70
N TYR A 93 13.21 9.21 5.74
CA TYR A 93 14.04 9.31 4.55
C TYR A 93 14.92 8.07 4.47
N ILE A 94 14.72 7.28 3.42
CA ILE A 94 15.37 5.98 3.27
C ILE A 94 16.29 6.04 2.05
N ARG A 95 17.58 5.80 2.27
CA ARG A 95 18.58 5.61 1.21
C ARG A 95 19.66 4.61 1.67
N PRO A 96 20.18 3.75 0.78
CA PRO A 96 19.62 3.46 -0.55
C PRO A 96 18.26 2.75 -0.45
N CYS A 97 17.44 2.84 -1.50
CA CYS A 97 16.23 2.03 -1.65
C CYS A 97 16.58 0.67 -2.30
N ALA A 98 15.67 -0.30 -2.21
CA ALA A 98 15.82 -1.57 -2.90
C ALA A 98 15.93 -1.34 -4.42
N ALA A 99 16.88 -2.03 -5.07
CA ALA A 99 17.16 -1.86 -6.50
C ALA A 99 15.97 -2.25 -7.40
N ILE A 100 15.06 -3.09 -6.90
CA ILE A 100 13.84 -3.52 -7.60
C ILE A 100 12.73 -2.45 -7.59
N LEU A 101 12.81 -1.45 -6.72
CA LEU A 101 11.72 -0.47 -6.56
C LEU A 101 11.36 0.28 -7.85
N PRO A 102 12.32 0.74 -8.68
CA PRO A 102 12.00 1.33 -9.98
C PRO A 102 11.25 0.35 -10.90
N ASP A 103 11.69 -0.91 -10.93
CA ASP A 103 11.02 -1.96 -11.72
C ASP A 103 9.60 -2.22 -11.21
N ASP A 104 9.40 -2.28 -9.88
CA ASP A 104 8.07 -2.45 -9.27
C ASP A 104 7.12 -1.27 -9.54
N ILE A 105 7.66 -0.08 -9.77
CA ILE A 105 6.90 1.12 -10.15
C ILE A 105 6.54 1.05 -11.64
N ASP A 106 7.51 0.74 -12.51
CA ASP A 106 7.39 0.93 -13.96
C ASP A 106 6.99 -0.33 -14.76
N ALA A 107 7.05 -1.54 -14.18
CA ALA A 107 6.77 -2.80 -14.88
C ALA A 107 5.29 -3.02 -15.31
N GLY A 108 4.43 -2.00 -15.17
CA GLY A 108 3.05 -2.03 -15.66
C GLY A 108 2.93 -1.76 -17.16
N SER A 109 1.77 -2.09 -17.73
CA SER A 109 1.36 -1.74 -19.09
C SER A 109 -0.05 -1.11 -19.09
N GLU A 110 -0.62 -0.85 -20.28
CA GLU A 110 -1.98 -0.33 -20.40
C GLU A 110 -3.02 -1.27 -19.75
N ASP A 111 -2.83 -2.59 -19.85
CA ASP A 111 -3.77 -3.60 -19.34
C ASP A 111 -3.29 -4.31 -18.07
N VAL A 112 -2.05 -4.08 -17.63
CA VAL A 112 -1.46 -4.77 -16.47
C VAL A 112 -0.96 -3.74 -15.46
N ALA A 113 -1.49 -3.79 -14.23
CA ALA A 113 -0.97 -2.96 -13.14
C ALA A 113 0.45 -3.40 -12.75
N SER A 114 1.30 -2.44 -12.37
CA SER A 114 2.63 -2.75 -11.84
C SER A 114 2.53 -3.52 -10.50
N PRO A 115 3.58 -4.25 -10.09
CA PRO A 115 3.60 -4.93 -8.80
C PRO A 115 3.22 -4.01 -7.62
N LEU A 116 3.74 -2.77 -7.62
CA LEU A 116 3.40 -1.76 -6.62
C LEU A 116 1.91 -1.42 -6.63
N GLN A 117 1.34 -1.18 -7.81
CA GLN A 117 -0.08 -0.87 -7.95
C GLN A 117 -0.97 -2.03 -7.51
N LYS A 118 -0.65 -3.27 -7.90
CA LYS A 118 -1.40 -4.46 -7.47
C LYS A 118 -1.43 -4.61 -5.95
N MET A 119 -0.32 -4.27 -5.30
CA MET A 119 -0.17 -4.39 -3.85
C MET A 119 -0.84 -3.24 -3.07
N LEU A 120 -0.78 -2.01 -3.57
CA LEU A 120 -1.19 -0.83 -2.81
C LEU A 120 -2.54 -0.23 -3.24
N LEU A 121 -3.04 -0.51 -4.45
CA LEU A 121 -4.37 -0.07 -4.85
C LEU A 121 -5.45 -0.76 -4.01
N GLY A 122 -6.48 0.00 -3.65
CA GLY A 122 -7.50 -0.48 -2.73
C GLY A 122 -6.98 -0.71 -1.32
N PHE A 123 -5.88 -0.06 -0.90
CA PHE A 123 -5.38 -0.13 0.47
C PHE A 123 -6.48 0.12 1.52
N SER A 124 -7.37 1.06 1.21
CA SER A 124 -8.61 1.26 1.94
C SER A 124 -9.81 1.19 0.99
N ASN A 125 -10.92 0.69 1.50
CA ASN A 125 -12.13 0.50 0.68
C ASN A 125 -12.82 1.84 0.42
N THR A 126 -12.69 2.36 -0.80
CA THR A 126 -13.38 3.59 -1.27
C THR A 126 -14.65 3.30 -2.07
N MET A 127 -14.91 2.02 -2.39
CA MET A 127 -16.02 1.58 -3.24
C MET A 127 -17.34 1.46 -2.47
N MET A 128 -17.27 1.35 -1.14
CA MET A 128 -18.43 1.07 -0.27
C MET A 128 -18.77 2.27 0.60
N PRO A 129 -19.71 3.14 0.17
CA PRO A 129 -20.05 4.34 0.91
C PRO A 129 -20.83 4.05 2.21
N ASP A 130 -21.37 2.84 2.38
CA ASP A 130 -21.99 2.39 3.62
C ASP A 130 -20.98 2.03 4.72
N ARG A 131 -19.67 2.12 4.43
CA ARG A 131 -18.61 1.93 5.41
C ARG A 131 -18.09 3.26 5.96
N ALA A 132 -17.49 3.18 7.14
CA ALA A 132 -16.76 4.31 7.72
C ALA A 132 -15.69 4.80 6.72
N VAL A 133 -15.57 6.12 6.61
CA VAL A 133 -14.52 6.75 5.79
C VAL A 133 -13.17 6.19 6.23
N PRO A 134 -12.30 5.76 5.29
CA PRO A 134 -10.96 5.31 5.63
C PRO A 134 -10.22 6.31 6.52
N VAL A 135 -9.73 5.82 7.66
CA VAL A 135 -8.91 6.64 8.58
C VAL A 135 -7.54 6.92 7.95
N ILE A 136 -7.04 5.99 7.13
CA ILE A 136 -5.77 6.11 6.43
C ILE A 136 -6.06 6.49 4.98
N LYS A 137 -5.44 7.59 4.53
CA LYS A 137 -5.37 7.97 3.12
C LYS A 137 -3.97 7.62 2.63
N ALA A 138 -3.89 6.68 1.69
CA ALA A 138 -2.63 6.24 1.11
C ALA A 138 -2.42 6.90 -0.25
N GLU A 139 -1.20 7.36 -0.48
CA GLU A 139 -0.72 7.99 -1.71
C GLU A 139 0.69 7.47 -1.97
N PHE A 140 1.04 7.37 -3.25
CA PHE A 140 2.38 6.98 -3.69
C PHE A 140 2.78 7.90 -4.83
N ARG A 141 3.61 8.88 -4.50
CA ARG A 141 4.07 9.92 -5.42
C ARG A 141 5.46 9.60 -5.93
N ASP A 142 5.53 9.35 -7.21
CA ASP A 142 6.78 9.18 -7.94
C ASP A 142 7.22 10.53 -8.54
N HIS A 143 8.34 11.05 -8.05
CA HIS A 143 8.91 12.33 -8.45
C HIS A 143 9.99 12.11 -9.50
N LEU A 144 9.68 12.46 -10.75
CA LEU A 144 10.53 12.22 -11.92
C LEU A 144 11.61 13.31 -12.07
N GLU A 145 12.68 12.97 -12.78
CA GLU A 145 13.81 13.89 -13.04
C GLU A 145 13.41 15.13 -13.84
N ASP A 146 12.36 15.04 -14.66
CA ASP A 146 11.82 16.17 -15.43
C ASP A 146 10.91 17.11 -14.60
N GLY A 147 10.82 16.87 -13.29
CA GLY A 147 10.04 17.66 -12.35
C GLY A 147 8.56 17.29 -12.29
N ARG A 148 8.08 16.33 -13.11
CA ARG A 148 6.72 15.82 -13.00
C ARG A 148 6.58 14.91 -11.78
N THR A 149 5.38 14.89 -11.21
CA THR A 149 5.03 13.97 -10.12
C THR A 149 3.85 13.10 -10.57
N ARG A 150 3.97 11.78 -10.44
CA ARG A 150 2.90 10.81 -10.72
C ARG A 150 2.33 10.30 -9.40
N GLU A 151 1.03 10.48 -9.17
CA GLU A 151 0.34 9.79 -8.06
C GLU A 151 -0.17 8.44 -8.56
N LEU A 152 0.32 7.35 -7.97
CA LEU A 152 0.14 6.00 -8.51
C LEU A 152 -1.02 5.23 -7.88
N ILE A 153 -1.44 5.57 -6.66
CA ILE A 153 -2.42 4.77 -5.90
C ILE A 153 -3.60 5.57 -5.32
N GLY A 154 -3.57 6.89 -5.43
CA GLY A 154 -4.58 7.80 -4.88
C GLY A 154 -6.01 7.56 -5.39
N GLY A 155 -6.99 8.10 -4.66
CA GLY A 155 -8.40 7.65 -4.61
C GLY A 155 -9.19 7.46 -5.90
N ASN A 156 -8.77 7.98 -7.06
CA ASN A 156 -9.43 7.74 -8.35
C ASN A 156 -8.85 6.53 -9.11
N ALA A 157 -7.68 6.03 -8.69
CA ALA A 157 -7.04 4.88 -9.30
C ALA A 157 -7.75 3.56 -8.93
N PHE A 158 -8.45 3.51 -7.80
CA PHE A 158 -9.27 2.38 -7.38
C PHE A 158 -10.74 2.53 -7.81
N PHE A 159 -11.55 1.47 -7.66
CA PHE A 159 -12.97 1.50 -8.01
C PHE A 159 -13.79 2.49 -7.17
N THR A 160 -14.69 3.20 -7.83
CA THR A 160 -15.62 4.15 -7.22
C THR A 160 -16.99 3.51 -6.95
N PRO A 161 -17.81 4.08 -6.04
CA PRO A 161 -19.18 3.61 -5.83
C PRO A 161 -20.04 3.68 -7.10
N ALA A 162 -19.81 4.67 -7.97
CA ALA A 162 -20.54 4.80 -9.24
C ALA A 162 -20.20 3.65 -10.20
N GLU A 163 -18.91 3.35 -10.37
CA GLU A 163 -18.45 2.21 -11.17
C GLU A 163 -18.99 0.88 -10.62
N PHE A 164 -19.06 0.73 -9.29
CA PHE A 164 -19.65 -0.45 -8.66
C PHE A 164 -21.13 -0.61 -9.03
N VAL A 165 -21.93 0.45 -8.90
CA VAL A 165 -23.37 0.43 -9.20
C VAL A 165 -23.64 0.15 -10.69
N ALA A 166 -22.78 0.62 -11.59
CA ALA A 166 -22.96 0.51 -13.03
C ALA A 166 -22.77 -0.93 -13.59
N ALA A 167 -22.11 -1.81 -12.85
CA ALA A 167 -21.81 -3.18 -13.24
C ALA A 167 -23.04 -4.04 -13.59
N ASP A 168 -22.81 -5.17 -14.29
CA ASP A 168 -23.87 -6.03 -14.82
C ASP A 168 -24.60 -6.82 -13.74
N HIS A 169 -23.90 -7.34 -12.74
CA HIS A 169 -24.50 -8.10 -11.65
C HIS A 169 -23.96 -7.63 -10.31
N HIS A 170 -24.77 -7.79 -9.27
CA HIS A 170 -24.42 -7.43 -7.90
C HIS A 170 -24.76 -8.58 -6.96
N ILE A 171 -23.85 -8.85 -6.05
CA ILE A 171 -24.01 -9.86 -5.01
C ILE A 171 -23.60 -9.22 -3.70
N GLU A 172 -24.50 -9.23 -2.73
CA GLU A 172 -24.25 -8.75 -1.38
C GLU A 172 -24.86 -9.71 -0.36
N GLY A 173 -24.12 -10.00 0.70
CA GLY A 173 -24.61 -10.85 1.76
C GLY A 173 -23.64 -10.99 2.91
N VAL A 174 -23.99 -11.89 3.82
CA VAL A 174 -23.24 -12.17 5.03
C VAL A 174 -23.07 -13.67 5.18
N PHE A 175 -21.90 -14.07 5.65
CA PHE A 175 -21.64 -15.40 6.17
C PHE A 175 -21.73 -15.33 7.70
N ASP A 176 -22.51 -16.22 8.30
CA ASP A 176 -22.61 -16.34 9.75
C ASP A 176 -21.41 -17.09 10.36
N GLU A 177 -21.44 -17.28 11.68
CA GLU A 177 -20.36 -17.98 12.39
C GLU A 177 -20.16 -19.44 11.94
N PHE A 178 -21.18 -20.07 11.34
CA PHE A 178 -21.15 -21.43 10.83
C PHE A 178 -20.94 -21.49 9.30
N GLY A 179 -20.61 -20.36 8.67
CA GLY A 179 -20.35 -20.25 7.24
C GLY A 179 -21.61 -20.29 6.36
N GLN A 180 -22.80 -20.11 6.92
CA GLN A 180 -24.04 -20.06 6.14
C GLN A 180 -24.19 -18.68 5.49
N PHE A 181 -24.50 -18.65 4.20
CA PHE A 181 -24.70 -17.41 3.47
C PHE A 181 -26.17 -16.96 3.52
N SER A 182 -26.38 -15.67 3.76
CA SER A 182 -27.66 -14.99 3.52
C SER A 182 -27.42 -13.64 2.85
N GLY A 183 -28.19 -13.33 1.81
CA GLY A 183 -28.00 -12.13 1.03
C GLY A 183 -28.89 -12.08 -0.19
N TRP A 184 -28.51 -11.30 -1.19
CA TRP A 184 -29.26 -11.14 -2.43
C TRP A 184 -28.35 -11.10 -3.65
N VAL A 185 -28.94 -11.44 -4.79
CA VAL A 185 -28.30 -11.39 -6.11
C VAL A 185 -29.19 -10.56 -7.04
N ALA A 186 -28.61 -9.55 -7.68
CA ALA A 186 -29.24 -8.79 -8.75
C ALA A 186 -28.55 -9.09 -10.08
N VAL A 187 -29.31 -9.60 -11.05
CA VAL A 187 -28.80 -9.95 -12.39
C VAL A 187 -29.37 -8.96 -13.39
N TYR A 188 -28.48 -8.18 -14.00
CA TYR A 188 -28.84 -7.09 -14.88
C TYR A 188 -29.81 -6.09 -14.20
N ASN A 189 -30.90 -5.72 -14.87
CA ASN A 189 -31.91 -4.77 -14.38
C ASN A 189 -33.07 -5.47 -13.67
N ARG A 190 -32.90 -6.74 -13.31
CA ARG A 190 -33.91 -7.47 -12.55
C ARG A 190 -33.83 -7.06 -11.09
N ALA A 191 -34.97 -7.14 -10.40
CA ALA A 191 -35.01 -6.96 -8.97
C ALA A 191 -34.07 -7.96 -8.27
N ALA A 192 -33.47 -7.52 -7.17
CA ALA A 192 -32.66 -8.38 -6.32
C ALA A 192 -33.51 -9.54 -5.81
N VAL A 193 -32.95 -10.74 -5.82
CA VAL A 193 -33.57 -11.96 -5.29
C VAL A 193 -32.80 -12.39 -4.06
N ASP A 194 -33.51 -12.65 -2.97
CA ASP A 194 -32.91 -13.14 -1.73
C ASP A 194 -32.48 -14.60 -1.87
N HIS A 195 -31.32 -14.91 -1.31
CA HIS A 195 -30.72 -16.23 -1.28
C HIS A 195 -30.25 -16.58 0.12
N VAL A 196 -30.57 -17.80 0.54
CA VAL A 196 -29.99 -18.45 1.71
C VAL A 196 -29.32 -19.72 1.21
N ILE A 197 -28.01 -19.80 1.36
CA ILE A 197 -27.22 -20.93 0.86
C ILE A 197 -26.54 -21.59 2.05
N ALA A 198 -26.90 -22.85 2.27
CA ALA A 198 -26.26 -23.63 3.30
C ALA A 198 -24.88 -24.11 2.84
N TRP A 199 -23.84 -23.92 3.66
CA TRP A 199 -22.50 -24.45 3.35
C TRP A 199 -22.46 -25.95 3.63
N PRO A 200 -22.28 -26.82 2.62
CA PRO A 200 -22.32 -28.27 2.82
C PRO A 200 -21.19 -28.80 3.73
N GLY A 201 -20.09 -28.05 3.85
CA GLY A 201 -18.96 -28.37 4.72
C GLY A 201 -19.18 -28.00 6.19
N SER A 202 -20.33 -27.44 6.56
CA SER A 202 -20.62 -27.10 7.95
C SER A 202 -20.69 -28.35 8.82
N THR A 203 -19.87 -28.37 9.86
CA THR A 203 -19.83 -29.45 10.87
C THR A 203 -20.64 -29.09 12.11
N GLY A 204 -21.42 -28.01 12.08
CA GLY A 204 -22.08 -27.41 13.25
C GLY A 204 -21.12 -26.73 14.23
N ARG A 205 -19.84 -26.59 13.86
CA ARG A 205 -18.84 -25.85 14.61
C ARG A 205 -18.63 -24.47 13.98
N PRO A 206 -18.36 -23.43 14.79
CA PRO A 206 -17.96 -22.13 14.24
C PRO A 206 -16.75 -22.26 13.33
N THR A 207 -16.74 -21.45 12.28
CA THR A 207 -15.62 -21.29 11.34
C THR A 207 -14.47 -20.55 12.01
N ASP A 208 -13.24 -20.89 11.65
CA ASP A 208 -12.04 -20.24 12.21
C ASP A 208 -11.94 -18.75 11.80
N CYS A 209 -12.47 -18.39 10.63
CA CYS A 209 -12.48 -17.01 10.13
C CYS A 209 -13.60 -16.15 10.75
N GLY A 210 -14.59 -16.76 11.39
CA GLY A 210 -15.76 -16.07 11.93
C GLY A 210 -16.68 -15.49 10.86
N PRO A 211 -17.73 -14.75 11.26
CA PRO A 211 -18.69 -14.16 10.34
C PRO A 211 -18.08 -12.99 9.55
N PHE A 212 -18.48 -12.83 8.29
CA PHE A 212 -18.04 -11.73 7.44
C PHE A 212 -19.09 -11.31 6.41
N ARG A 213 -18.95 -10.08 5.91
CA ARG A 213 -19.79 -9.54 4.83
C ARG A 213 -19.06 -9.66 3.50
N ILE A 214 -19.78 -10.06 2.45
CA ILE A 214 -19.30 -10.03 1.08
C ILE A 214 -20.13 -9.05 0.25
N LYS A 215 -19.46 -8.30 -0.61
CA LYS A 215 -20.10 -7.39 -1.55
C LYS A 215 -19.22 -7.22 -2.77
N PHE A 216 -19.69 -7.66 -3.92
CA PHE A 216 -18.98 -7.52 -5.18
C PHE A 216 -19.95 -7.30 -6.33
N ALA A 217 -19.41 -6.80 -7.43
CA ALA A 217 -20.13 -6.64 -8.66
C ALA A 217 -19.35 -7.32 -9.79
N TYR A 218 -20.08 -7.73 -10.82
CA TYR A 218 -19.53 -8.45 -11.96
C TYR A 218 -19.89 -7.70 -13.24
N LEU A 219 -18.89 -7.48 -14.08
CA LEU A 219 -19.05 -7.00 -15.44
C LEU A 219 -18.90 -8.18 -16.40
N GLN A 220 -19.80 -8.28 -17.38
CA GLN A 220 -19.70 -9.32 -18.39
C GLN A 220 -18.41 -9.19 -19.20
N GLY A 221 -17.76 -10.32 -19.52
CA GLY A 221 -16.48 -10.32 -20.23
C GLY A 221 -16.58 -9.92 -21.71
N ARG A 222 -17.80 -9.87 -22.26
CA ARG A 222 -18.07 -9.42 -23.63
C ARG A 222 -18.95 -8.18 -23.61
N MET A 223 -18.56 -7.15 -24.37
CA MET A 223 -19.33 -5.91 -24.52
C MET A 223 -20.77 -6.17 -24.98
N SER A 224 -20.99 -7.16 -25.86
CA SER A 224 -22.32 -7.52 -26.34
C SER A 224 -23.25 -8.10 -25.28
N GLU A 225 -22.70 -8.56 -24.15
CA GLU A 225 -23.42 -9.15 -23.03
C GLU A 225 -23.55 -8.15 -21.87
N SER A 226 -22.82 -7.03 -21.91
CA SER A 226 -22.89 -5.98 -20.89
C SER A 226 -24.00 -4.98 -21.18
N ARG A 227 -24.53 -4.38 -20.11
CA ARG A 227 -25.47 -3.25 -20.21
C ARG A 227 -24.77 -1.92 -20.48
N LEU A 228 -23.45 -1.86 -20.24
CA LEU A 228 -22.72 -0.61 -20.26
C LEU A 228 -22.58 -0.08 -21.69
N PRO A 229 -22.65 1.25 -21.89
CA PRO A 229 -22.27 1.86 -23.16
C PRO A 229 -20.81 1.51 -23.53
N PRO A 230 -20.47 1.42 -24.82
CA PRO A 230 -19.14 0.97 -25.27
C PRO A 230 -17.94 1.68 -24.61
N ALA A 231 -18.04 3.00 -24.40
CA ALA A 231 -16.97 3.78 -23.77
C ALA A 231 -16.78 3.43 -22.29
N GLU A 232 -17.88 3.29 -21.54
CA GLU A 232 -17.85 2.95 -20.12
C GLU A 232 -17.44 1.48 -19.91
N TYR A 233 -17.92 0.59 -20.79
CA TYR A 233 -17.47 -0.80 -20.83
C TYR A 233 -15.95 -0.88 -21.01
N SER A 234 -15.41 -0.17 -22.01
CA SER A 234 -13.96 -0.16 -22.27
C SER A 234 -13.18 0.32 -21.05
N HIS A 235 -13.62 1.41 -20.43
CA HIS A 235 -12.98 1.98 -19.23
C HIS A 235 -13.00 1.01 -18.04
N ILE A 236 -14.16 0.47 -17.68
CA ILE A 236 -14.29 -0.41 -16.51
C ILE A 236 -13.62 -1.77 -16.78
N SER A 237 -13.70 -2.30 -18.01
CA SER A 237 -13.04 -3.55 -18.39
C SER A 237 -11.52 -3.45 -18.31
N GLN A 238 -10.92 -2.34 -18.77
CA GLN A 238 -9.47 -2.11 -18.63
C GLN A 238 -9.07 -2.04 -17.14
N LYS A 239 -9.88 -1.35 -16.32
CA LYS A 239 -9.65 -1.28 -14.88
C LYS A 239 -9.75 -2.65 -14.22
N LEU A 240 -10.73 -3.48 -14.61
CA LEU A 240 -10.87 -4.87 -14.13
C LEU A 240 -9.70 -5.76 -14.57
N ASN A 241 -9.17 -5.61 -15.77
CA ASN A 241 -7.98 -6.36 -16.21
C ASN A 241 -6.76 -6.01 -15.34
N ARG A 242 -6.63 -4.74 -14.94
CA ARG A 242 -5.50 -4.26 -14.15
C ARG A 242 -5.59 -4.63 -12.68
N ILE A 243 -6.78 -4.46 -12.09
CA ILE A 243 -7.00 -4.48 -10.63
C ILE A 243 -8.31 -5.15 -10.20
N GLY A 244 -8.95 -5.93 -11.06
CA GLY A 244 -10.09 -6.77 -10.68
C GLY A 244 -9.67 -7.89 -9.73
N GLY A 245 -10.54 -8.26 -8.81
CA GLY A 245 -10.29 -9.33 -7.84
C GLY A 245 -11.16 -9.21 -6.58
N LEU A 246 -11.06 -10.20 -5.69
CA LEU A 246 -11.75 -10.17 -4.39
C LEU A 246 -10.85 -9.59 -3.30
N TYR A 247 -11.18 -8.38 -2.86
CA TYR A 247 -10.43 -7.66 -1.84
C TYR A 247 -10.97 -7.97 -0.44
N VAL A 248 -10.09 -8.46 0.43
CA VAL A 248 -10.43 -8.75 1.83
C VAL A 248 -10.00 -7.57 2.70
N TYR A 249 -10.92 -7.08 3.53
CA TYR A 249 -10.67 -5.95 4.42
C TYR A 249 -10.96 -6.32 5.87
N ARG A 250 -10.05 -5.94 6.77
CA ARG A 250 -10.27 -5.93 8.22
C ARG A 250 -10.12 -4.51 8.73
N ASP A 251 -11.13 -4.03 9.45
CA ASP A 251 -11.19 -2.67 9.99
C ASP A 251 -10.95 -1.58 8.92
N GLY A 252 -11.39 -1.84 7.68
CA GLY A 252 -11.26 -0.92 6.56
C GLY A 252 -9.90 -0.95 5.85
N ILE A 253 -8.95 -1.75 6.32
CA ILE A 253 -7.62 -1.91 5.75
C ILE A 253 -7.55 -3.24 4.99
N ARG A 254 -7.01 -3.20 3.76
CA ARG A 254 -6.83 -4.40 2.93
C ARG A 254 -5.85 -5.38 3.57
N ILE A 255 -6.21 -6.66 3.58
CA ILE A 255 -5.31 -7.75 3.96
C ILE A 255 -4.63 -8.27 2.69
N LEU A 256 -3.30 -8.21 2.65
CA LEU A 256 -2.50 -8.79 1.57
C LEU A 256 -2.21 -10.28 1.85
N PRO A 257 -2.05 -11.12 0.80
CA PRO A 257 -2.01 -10.78 -0.63
C PRO A 257 -3.38 -10.78 -1.33
N TYR A 258 -4.49 -10.86 -0.59
CA TYR A 258 -5.83 -11.02 -1.18
C TYR A 258 -6.23 -9.87 -2.10
N GLY A 259 -6.90 -10.19 -3.21
CA GLY A 259 -7.36 -9.23 -4.22
C GLY A 259 -6.38 -8.99 -5.37
N ASN A 260 -5.44 -9.91 -5.60
CA ASN A 260 -4.67 -9.97 -6.84
C ASN A 260 -5.19 -11.15 -7.65
N SER A 261 -5.60 -10.90 -8.91
CA SER A 261 -6.05 -11.93 -9.85
C SER A 261 -5.02 -13.05 -10.08
N ASP A 262 -3.74 -12.76 -9.86
CA ASP A 262 -2.66 -13.75 -10.00
C ASP A 262 -2.65 -14.79 -8.86
N PHE A 263 -3.34 -14.49 -7.74
CA PHE A 263 -3.36 -15.29 -6.52
C PHE A 263 -4.79 -15.55 -6.01
N ASP A 264 -5.76 -15.63 -6.92
CA ASP A 264 -7.11 -16.09 -6.59
C ASP A 264 -7.08 -17.64 -6.51
N PHE A 265 -7.16 -18.18 -5.29
CA PHE A 265 -7.22 -19.62 -4.96
C PHE A 265 -8.64 -20.17 -5.02
#